data_AF-A0A7S0A610-F1
#
_entry.id   AF-A0A7S0A610-F1
#
_cell.length_a   1.000
_cell.length_b   1.000
_cell.length_c   1.000
_cell.angle_alpha   90.00
_cell.angle_beta   90.00
_cell.angle_gamma   90.00
#
_symmetry.space_group_name_H-M   'P 1'
#
loop_
_entity.id
_entity.type
_entity.pdbx_description
1 polymer ?
#
loop_
_entity_poly.entity_id
_entity_poly.type
_entity_poly.pdbx_seq_one_letter_code
_entity_poly.pdbx_strand_id
1 'polypeptide(L)'
;EWCEERSKNVGYEIKTGKSEVAALKASIEEETAIASSLESKIEKLAGSIATDEADLKAATVIRAKEAADFAALEKELTDVIDTLERAIGILEKEMQKSGASMMQLNNAGSIAEALSALVKASALSSADAKQLTALVQSSQESEEGDSGLGAPDGAVYKGQSRGIIGTLEDLLEKAESQLADARKTETADLHNFEVLKLSLEDEIKYATKELAEAKQ
;
A
#
# COMPACT_ATOMS: atom_id res chain seq x y z
N GLU A 1 -78.70 -5.58 -51.35
CA GLU A 1 -77.24 -5.62 -51.63
C GLU A 1 -76.45 -4.58 -50.81
N TRP A 2 -76.73 -3.27 -50.89
CA TRP A 2 -75.95 -2.25 -50.14
C TRP A 2 -75.88 -2.46 -48.60
N CYS A 3 -76.97 -2.89 -47.96
CA CYS A 3 -76.98 -3.16 -46.51
C CYS A 3 -76.13 -4.38 -46.11
N GLU A 4 -76.06 -5.41 -46.97
CA GLU A 4 -75.28 -6.63 -46.71
C GLU A 4 -73.79 -6.38 -46.89
N GLU A 5 -73.41 -5.65 -47.94
CA GLU A 5 -72.04 -5.22 -48.19
C GLU A 5 -71.53 -4.33 -47.06
N ARG A 6 -72.35 -3.38 -46.59
CA ARG A 6 -72.02 -2.52 -45.46
C ARG A 6 -71.84 -3.32 -44.16
N SER A 7 -72.71 -4.29 -43.88
CA SER A 7 -72.59 -5.17 -42.71
C SER A 7 -71.29 -5.97 -42.75
N LYS A 8 -70.93 -6.51 -43.91
CA LYS A 8 -69.69 -7.26 -44.13
C LYS A 8 -68.44 -6.38 -43.93
N ASN A 9 -68.44 -5.16 -44.48
CA ASN A 9 -67.33 -4.21 -44.32
C ASN A 9 -67.12 -3.82 -42.85
N VAL A 10 -68.19 -3.48 -42.13
CA VAL A 10 -68.12 -3.19 -40.68
C VAL A 10 -67.63 -4.41 -39.90
N GLY A 11 -68.06 -5.62 -40.28
CA GLY A 11 -67.54 -6.86 -39.67
C GLY A 11 -66.04 -7.06 -39.87
N TYR A 12 -65.52 -6.72 -41.06
CA TYR A 12 -64.07 -6.73 -41.32
C TYR A 12 -63.34 -5.65 -40.53
N GLU A 13 -63.86 -4.41 -40.49
CA GLU A 13 -63.30 -3.33 -39.68
C GLU A 13 -63.21 -3.71 -38.19
N ILE A 14 -64.26 -4.31 -37.62
CA ILE A 14 -64.24 -4.80 -36.24
C ILE A 14 -63.18 -5.88 -36.04
N LYS A 15 -63.03 -6.82 -36.99
CA LYS A 15 -62.03 -7.89 -36.91
C LYS A 15 -60.61 -7.31 -36.97
N THR A 16 -60.36 -6.38 -37.89
CA THR A 16 -59.09 -5.66 -38.01
C THR A 16 -58.79 -4.89 -36.72
N GLY A 17 -59.73 -4.09 -36.22
CA GLY A 17 -59.56 -3.34 -34.97
C GLY A 17 -59.32 -4.24 -33.75
N LYS A 18 -59.98 -5.40 -33.66
CA LYS A 18 -59.68 -6.39 -32.60
C LYS A 18 -58.27 -6.96 -32.72
N SER A 19 -57.79 -7.20 -33.93
CA SER A 19 -56.43 -7.67 -34.19
C SER A 19 -55.39 -6.60 -33.84
N GLU A 20 -55.65 -5.34 -34.19
CA GLU A 20 -54.78 -4.20 -33.83
C GLU A 20 -54.73 -4.00 -32.31
N VAL A 21 -55.86 -4.07 -31.61
CA VAL A 21 -55.89 -4.01 -30.14
C VAL A 21 -55.09 -5.14 -29.51
N ALA A 22 -55.19 -6.36 -30.05
CA ALA A 22 -54.40 -7.49 -29.55
C ALA A 22 -52.89 -7.28 -29.78
N ALA A 23 -52.51 -6.78 -30.95
CA ALA A 23 -51.12 -6.46 -31.27
C ALA A 23 -50.56 -5.34 -30.37
N LEU A 24 -51.29 -4.24 -30.21
CA LEU A 24 -50.89 -3.14 -29.33
C LEU A 24 -50.77 -3.58 -27.87
N LYS A 25 -51.65 -4.45 -27.38
CA LYS A 25 -51.54 -5.03 -26.02
C LYS A 25 -50.27 -5.87 -25.86
N ALA A 26 -49.95 -6.71 -26.84
CA ALA A 26 -48.72 -7.50 -26.82
C ALA A 26 -47.48 -6.60 -26.82
N SER A 27 -47.44 -5.55 -27.64
CA SER A 27 -46.36 -4.57 -27.62
C SER A 27 -46.27 -3.83 -26.29
N ILE A 28 -47.39 -3.45 -25.66
CA ILE A 28 -47.38 -2.82 -24.33
C ILE A 28 -46.77 -3.77 -23.28
N GLU A 29 -47.14 -5.05 -23.30
CA GLU A 29 -46.59 -6.04 -22.36
C GLU A 29 -45.08 -6.25 -22.59
N GLU A 30 -44.64 -6.32 -23.85
CA GLU A 30 -43.23 -6.42 -24.22
C GLU A 30 -42.42 -5.20 -23.75
N GLU A 31 -42.86 -3.98 -24.08
CA GLU A 31 -42.20 -2.74 -23.67
C GLU A 31 -42.20 -2.57 -22.15
N THR A 32 -43.26 -3.00 -21.46
CA THR A 32 -43.31 -2.99 -19.99
C THR A 32 -42.24 -3.92 -19.40
N ALA A 33 -42.07 -5.11 -19.98
CA ALA A 33 -41.03 -6.05 -19.53
C ALA A 33 -39.61 -5.51 -19.80
N ILE A 34 -39.40 -4.85 -20.95
CA ILE A 34 -38.13 -4.19 -21.28
C ILE A 34 -37.84 -3.06 -20.28
N ALA A 35 -38.82 -2.19 -20.00
CA ALA A 35 -38.68 -1.10 -19.04
C ALA A 35 -38.27 -1.60 -17.65
N SER A 36 -38.95 -2.63 -17.11
CA SER A 36 -38.60 -3.21 -15.81
C SER A 36 -37.19 -3.84 -15.79
N SER A 37 -36.75 -4.43 -16.91
CA SER A 37 -35.39 -4.95 -17.06
C SER A 37 -34.35 -3.84 -17.06
N LEU A 38 -34.60 -2.73 -17.77
CA LEU A 38 -33.74 -1.56 -17.81
C LEU A 38 -33.63 -0.87 -16.45
N GLU A 39 -34.74 -0.70 -15.72
CA GLU A 39 -34.73 -0.17 -14.35
C GLU A 39 -33.83 -1.00 -13.43
N SER A 40 -33.97 -2.33 -13.47
CA SER A 40 -33.12 -3.24 -12.70
C SER A 40 -31.65 -3.14 -13.10
N LYS A 41 -31.35 -2.92 -14.39
CA LYS A 41 -29.97 -2.71 -14.87
C LYS A 41 -29.41 -1.38 -14.37
N ILE A 42 -30.20 -0.31 -14.41
CA ILE A 42 -29.81 1.03 -13.93
C ILE A 42 -29.48 0.97 -12.44
N GLU A 43 -30.30 0.33 -11.62
CA GLU A 43 -30.06 0.21 -10.18
C GLU A 43 -28.75 -0.53 -9.88
N LYS A 44 -28.50 -1.64 -10.58
CA LYS A 44 -27.25 -2.41 -10.43
C LYS A 44 -26.03 -1.59 -10.82
N LEU A 45 -26.07 -0.92 -11.97
CA LEU A 45 -24.96 -0.08 -12.44
C LEU A 45 -24.71 1.11 -11.52
N ALA A 46 -25.76 1.76 -11.03
CA ALA A 46 -25.62 2.85 -10.08
C ALA A 46 -24.98 2.37 -8.76
N GLY A 47 -25.36 1.18 -8.29
CA GLY A 47 -24.78 0.55 -7.11
C GLY A 47 -23.31 0.17 -7.28
N SER A 48 -22.94 -0.40 -8.44
CA SER A 48 -21.54 -0.75 -8.72
C SER A 48 -20.66 0.50 -8.80
N ILE A 49 -21.07 1.53 -9.56
CA ILE A 49 -20.34 2.80 -9.66
C ILE A 49 -20.10 3.41 -8.27
N ALA A 50 -21.13 3.44 -7.42
CA ALA A 50 -20.99 4.00 -6.08
C ALA A 50 -20.01 3.20 -5.20
N THR A 51 -19.98 1.87 -5.36
CA THR A 51 -19.02 1.01 -4.66
C THR A 51 -17.61 1.26 -5.18
N ASP A 52 -17.41 1.25 -6.50
CA ASP A 52 -16.10 1.41 -7.13
C ASP A 52 -15.50 2.80 -6.83
N GLU A 53 -16.32 3.85 -6.80
CA GLU A 53 -15.91 5.20 -6.40
C GLU A 53 -15.48 5.25 -4.92
N ALA A 54 -16.19 4.54 -4.04
CA ALA A 54 -15.84 4.45 -2.62
C ALA A 54 -14.53 3.69 -2.41
N ASP A 55 -14.34 2.58 -3.12
CA ASP A 55 -13.14 1.76 -3.08
C ASP A 55 -11.93 2.52 -3.64
N LEU A 56 -12.09 3.23 -4.75
CA LEU A 56 -11.04 4.08 -5.33
C LEU A 56 -10.59 5.16 -4.34
N LYS A 57 -11.54 5.80 -3.67
CA LYS A 57 -11.24 6.80 -2.64
C LYS A 57 -10.54 6.17 -1.43
N ALA A 58 -11.01 5.03 -0.94
CA ALA A 58 -10.41 4.33 0.19
C ALA A 58 -8.97 3.90 -0.12
N ALA A 59 -8.75 3.27 -1.27
CA ALA A 59 -7.43 2.88 -1.75
C ALA A 59 -6.48 4.08 -1.86
N THR A 60 -6.97 5.21 -2.38
CA THR A 60 -6.17 6.44 -2.51
C THR A 60 -5.75 7.00 -1.15
N VAL A 61 -6.63 6.97 -0.15
CA VAL A 61 -6.32 7.42 1.22
C VAL A 61 -5.29 6.50 1.87
N ILE A 62 -5.46 5.18 1.72
CA ILE A 62 -4.52 4.18 2.25
C ILE A 62 -3.14 4.39 1.62
N ARG A 63 -3.07 4.50 0.29
CA ARG A 63 -1.81 4.72 -0.42
C ARG A 63 -1.11 6.00 0.02
N ALA A 64 -1.85 7.10 0.21
CA ALA A 64 -1.27 8.35 0.68
C ALA A 64 -0.67 8.23 2.09
N LYS A 65 -1.28 7.41 2.96
CA LYS A 65 -0.74 7.12 4.28
C LYS A 65 0.49 6.23 4.19
N GLU A 66 0.43 5.13 3.44
CA GLU A 66 1.56 4.22 3.25
C GLU A 66 2.78 4.94 2.67
N ALA A 67 2.58 5.82 1.68
CA ALA A 67 3.66 6.64 1.12
C ALA A 67 4.30 7.57 2.16
N ALA A 68 3.49 8.16 3.04
CA ALA A 68 3.98 9.04 4.10
C ALA A 68 4.75 8.26 5.17
N ASP A 69 4.23 7.10 5.57
CA ASP A 69 4.88 6.21 6.54
C ASP A 69 6.20 5.65 5.97
N PHE A 70 6.22 5.25 4.70
CA PHE A 70 7.43 4.82 3.99
C PHE A 70 8.46 5.95 3.91
N ALA A 71 8.07 7.17 3.53
CA ALA A 71 9.00 8.29 3.44
C ALA A 71 9.62 8.65 4.80
N ALA A 72 8.85 8.52 5.89
CA ALA A 72 9.37 8.69 7.25
C ALA A 72 10.37 7.59 7.62
N LEU A 73 10.03 6.33 7.35
CA LEU A 73 10.88 5.16 7.62
C LEU A 73 12.18 5.20 6.81
N GLU A 74 12.10 5.48 5.50
CA GLU A 74 13.26 5.59 4.62
C GLU A 74 14.23 6.67 5.12
N LYS A 75 13.68 7.82 5.53
CA LYS A 75 14.49 8.89 6.09
C LYS A 75 15.18 8.48 7.38
N GLU A 76 14.45 7.87 8.32
CA GLU A 76 15.00 7.43 9.60
C GLU A 76 16.12 6.39 9.40
N LEU A 77 15.88 5.39 8.56
CA LEU A 77 16.89 4.37 8.24
C LEU A 77 18.12 4.96 7.55
N THR A 78 17.93 5.91 6.62
CA THR A 78 19.05 6.60 5.95
C THR A 78 19.87 7.42 6.95
N ASP A 79 19.21 8.17 7.85
CA ASP A 79 19.90 8.96 8.89
C ASP A 79 20.68 8.04 9.87
N VAL A 80 20.13 6.85 10.18
CA VAL A 80 20.79 5.82 11.00
C VAL A 80 22.01 5.24 10.29
N ILE A 81 21.89 4.87 9.01
CA ILE A 81 22.99 4.35 8.18
C ILE A 81 24.14 5.36 8.14
N ASP A 82 23.87 6.61 7.76
CA ASP A 82 24.87 7.69 7.70
C ASP A 82 25.58 7.87 9.05
N THR A 83 24.85 7.70 10.14
CA THR A 83 25.38 7.83 11.49
C THR A 83 26.28 6.65 11.88
N LEU A 84 25.89 5.42 11.52
CA LEU A 84 26.68 4.21 11.72
C LEU A 84 27.97 4.24 10.89
N GLU A 85 27.91 4.59 9.61
CA GLU A 85 29.07 4.72 8.73
C GLU A 85 30.09 5.74 9.27
N ARG A 86 29.61 6.91 9.71
CA ARG A 86 30.47 7.93 10.33
C ARG A 86 31.12 7.42 11.61
N ALA A 87 30.35 6.75 12.48
CA ALA A 87 30.85 6.19 13.73
C ALA A 87 31.94 5.13 13.49
N ILE A 88 31.72 4.22 12.54
CA ILE A 88 32.68 3.19 12.13
C ILE A 88 33.95 3.85 11.59
N GLY A 89 33.85 4.75 10.61
CA GLY A 89 35.01 5.40 9.99
C GLY A 89 35.86 6.22 10.96
N ILE A 90 35.24 6.82 11.98
CA ILE A 90 35.97 7.49 13.07
C ILE A 90 36.72 6.49 13.94
N LEU A 91 36.05 5.41 14.36
CA LEU A 91 36.65 4.38 15.21
C LEU A 91 37.83 3.71 14.51
N GLU A 92 37.71 3.41 13.22
CA GLU A 92 38.80 2.89 12.40
C GLU A 92 39.97 3.88 12.30
N LYS A 93 39.68 5.18 12.12
CA LYS A 93 40.72 6.22 12.03
C LYS A 93 41.46 6.44 13.36
N GLU A 94 40.76 6.38 14.48
CA GLU A 94 41.38 6.45 15.80
C GLU A 94 42.17 5.18 16.13
N MET A 95 41.71 4.00 15.69
CA MET A 95 42.48 2.75 15.74
C MET A 95 43.82 2.87 15.00
N GLN A 96 43.82 3.48 13.81
CA GLN A 96 45.04 3.69 13.01
C GLN A 96 46.02 4.67 13.66
N LYS A 97 45.51 5.68 14.39
CA LYS A 97 46.33 6.73 15.01
C LYS A 97 46.90 6.35 16.37
N SER A 98 46.20 5.52 17.15
CA SER A 98 46.53 5.29 18.55
C SER A 98 46.27 3.84 18.95
N GLY A 99 47.23 2.95 18.65
CA GLY A 99 47.16 1.53 19.04
C GLY A 99 47.05 1.28 20.56
N ALA A 100 47.28 2.31 21.39
CA ALA A 100 47.19 2.24 22.85
C ALA A 100 45.84 2.71 23.43
N SER A 101 45.11 3.62 22.77
CA SER A 101 43.81 4.12 23.29
C SER A 101 42.68 3.09 23.13
N MET A 102 42.81 2.17 22.17
CA MET A 102 41.85 1.09 21.97
C MET A 102 41.90 -0.02 23.03
N MET A 103 43.00 -0.20 23.76
CA MET A 103 43.00 -1.13 24.91
C MET A 103 42.10 -0.63 26.05
N GLN A 104 41.88 0.68 26.18
CA GLN A 104 40.93 1.24 27.13
C GLN A 104 39.48 1.20 26.62
N LEU A 105 39.25 1.36 25.31
CA LEU A 105 37.91 1.24 24.71
C LEU A 105 37.43 -0.22 24.55
N ASN A 106 38.33 -1.18 24.29
CA ASN A 106 38.01 -2.61 24.42
C ASN A 106 37.68 -3.01 25.87
N ASN A 107 38.06 -2.18 26.85
CA ASN A 107 37.67 -2.31 28.26
C ASN A 107 36.49 -1.39 28.65
N ALA A 108 35.93 -0.60 27.72
CA ALA A 108 34.67 0.09 27.95
C ALA A 108 33.57 -0.98 27.93
N GLY A 109 32.87 -1.14 29.05
CA GLY A 109 31.98 -2.28 29.29
C GLY A 109 30.70 -2.24 28.47
N SER A 110 30.44 -1.16 27.72
CA SER A 110 29.23 -0.97 26.93
C SER A 110 29.42 -0.09 25.69
N ILE A 111 28.61 -0.33 24.66
CA ILE A 111 28.52 0.51 23.44
C ILE A 111 28.17 1.97 23.79
N ALA A 112 27.37 2.20 24.84
CA ALA A 112 27.02 3.54 25.31
C ALA A 112 28.24 4.34 25.83
N GLU A 113 29.19 3.68 26.49
CA GLU A 113 30.44 4.32 26.92
C GLU A 113 31.34 4.68 25.73
N ALA A 114 31.38 3.81 24.71
CA ALA A 114 32.11 4.06 23.47
C ALA A 114 31.52 5.25 22.69
N LEU A 115 30.19 5.31 22.56
CA LEU A 115 29.48 6.44 21.96
C LEU A 115 29.71 7.73 22.75
N SER A 116 29.69 7.68 24.08
CA SER A 116 29.99 8.83 24.93
C SER A 116 31.44 9.32 24.77
N ALA A 117 32.40 8.40 24.60
CA ALA A 117 33.80 8.75 24.34
C ALA A 117 33.97 9.42 22.96
N LEU A 118 33.24 8.96 21.94
CA LEU A 118 33.26 9.58 20.60
C LEU A 118 32.62 10.97 20.58
N VAL A 119 31.56 11.21 21.37
CA VAL A 119 31.01 12.56 21.57
C VAL A 119 32.01 13.48 22.26
N LYS A 120 32.69 12.98 23.31
CA LYS A 120 33.74 13.74 24.02
C LYS A 120 34.96 14.02 23.14
N ALA A 121 35.25 13.17 22.17
CA ALA A 121 36.28 13.39 21.17
C ALA A 121 35.85 14.36 20.05
N SER A 122 34.65 14.93 20.11
CA SER A 122 34.05 15.78 19.06
C SER A 122 33.83 15.05 17.73
N ALA A 123 33.86 13.72 17.75
CA ALA A 123 33.84 12.91 16.55
C ALA A 123 32.39 12.56 16.16
N LEU A 124 31.49 12.39 17.13
CA LEU A 124 30.05 12.24 16.93
C LEU A 124 29.31 13.42 17.55
N SER A 125 28.19 13.83 16.94
CA SER A 125 27.32 14.82 17.57
C SER A 125 26.56 14.18 18.74
N SER A 126 26.12 15.01 19.69
CA SER A 126 25.29 14.53 20.81
C SER A 126 23.92 13.97 20.37
N ALA A 127 23.45 14.33 19.16
CA ALA A 127 22.22 13.80 18.58
C ALA A 127 22.46 12.39 18.03
N ASP A 128 23.54 12.21 17.27
CA ASP A 128 23.94 10.93 16.69
C ASP A 128 24.19 9.86 17.76
N ALA A 129 24.86 10.23 18.85
CA ALA A 129 25.10 9.32 19.95
C ALA A 129 23.83 8.90 20.69
N LYS A 130 22.82 9.79 20.78
CA LYS A 130 21.51 9.44 21.34
C LYS A 130 20.74 8.49 20.44
N GLN A 131 20.76 8.74 19.12
CA GLN A 131 20.15 7.86 18.11
C GLN A 131 20.74 6.46 18.16
N LEU A 132 22.07 6.35 18.15
CA LEU A 132 22.76 5.05 18.25
C LEU A 132 22.51 4.35 19.59
N THR A 133 22.43 5.09 20.71
CA THR A 133 22.10 4.51 22.01
C THR A 133 20.67 3.96 22.03
N ALA A 134 19.71 4.68 21.45
CA ALA A 134 18.32 4.23 21.35
C ALA A 134 18.19 2.97 20.49
N LEU A 135 18.91 2.91 19.35
CA LEU A 135 18.92 1.76 18.46
C LEU A 135 19.54 0.50 19.13
N VAL A 136 20.60 0.68 19.90
CA VAL A 136 21.22 -0.43 20.66
C VAL A 136 20.28 -0.94 21.75
N GLN A 137 19.57 -0.03 22.44
CA GLN A 137 18.57 -0.38 23.45
C GLN A 137 17.39 -1.14 22.82
N SER A 138 16.85 -0.68 21.69
CA SER A 138 15.77 -1.40 20.99
C SER A 138 16.21 -2.75 20.46
N SER A 139 17.46 -2.88 20.01
CA SER A 139 18.03 -4.15 19.55
C SER A 139 18.20 -5.16 20.67
N GLN A 140 18.50 -4.71 21.90
CA GLN A 140 18.60 -5.57 23.10
C GLN A 140 17.24 -5.98 23.66
N GLU A 141 16.22 -5.10 23.62
CA GLU A 141 14.86 -5.44 24.05
C GLU A 141 14.16 -6.43 23.11
N SER A 142 14.56 -6.47 21.84
CA SER A 142 14.01 -7.38 20.83
C SER A 142 14.40 -8.87 21.06
N GLU A 143 15.33 -9.17 21.97
CA GLU A 143 15.73 -10.55 22.28
C GLU A 143 14.89 -11.22 23.39
N GLU A 144 14.13 -10.48 24.21
CA GLU A 144 13.36 -11.06 25.32
C GLU A 144 11.84 -11.20 25.06
N GLY A 145 11.32 -10.74 23.93
CA GLY A 145 9.91 -10.98 23.63
C GLY A 145 9.42 -10.50 22.28
N ASP A 146 9.57 -11.32 21.23
CA ASP A 146 8.46 -11.60 20.32
C ASP A 146 8.75 -12.84 19.45
N SER A 147 8.06 -13.93 19.74
CA SER A 147 8.00 -15.12 18.91
C SER A 147 6.88 -14.97 17.87
N GLY A 148 7.06 -14.07 16.89
CA GLY A 148 6.01 -13.81 15.91
C GLY A 148 6.41 -12.86 14.79
N LEU A 149 7.23 -13.33 13.84
CA LEU A 149 7.14 -13.11 12.37
C LEU A 149 8.43 -13.64 11.72
N GLY A 150 8.28 -14.63 10.83
CA GLY A 150 9.38 -15.46 10.36
C GLY A 150 10.37 -14.79 9.40
N ALA A 151 11.48 -14.29 9.95
CA ALA A 151 12.73 -14.12 9.22
C ALA A 151 13.61 -15.39 9.40
N PRO A 152 14.10 -16.03 8.32
CA PRO A 152 14.98 -17.17 8.45
C PRO A 152 16.39 -16.73 8.82
N ASP A 153 16.93 -17.47 9.78
CA ASP A 153 18.32 -17.52 10.23
C ASP A 153 18.82 -16.31 11.05
N GLY A 154 18.58 -16.44 12.36
CA GLY A 154 19.49 -15.92 13.35
C GLY A 154 20.88 -16.51 13.13
N ALA A 155 21.70 -15.78 12.36
CA ALA A 155 23.14 -15.87 12.50
C ALA A 155 23.50 -15.35 13.89
N VAL A 156 23.39 -16.27 14.85
CA VAL A 156 24.24 -16.43 16.02
C VAL A 156 25.20 -15.26 16.18
N TYR A 157 24.91 -14.38 17.15
CA TYR A 157 25.88 -13.49 17.79
C TYR A 157 27.06 -14.37 18.23
N LYS A 158 28.00 -14.60 17.32
CA LYS A 158 29.21 -15.37 17.59
C LYS A 158 30.14 -14.40 18.30
N GLY A 159 29.86 -14.23 19.58
CA GLY A 159 30.76 -13.60 20.53
C GLY A 159 32.10 -14.30 20.46
N GLN A 160 33.03 -13.69 19.75
CA GLN A 160 34.47 -13.89 19.84
C GLN A 160 35.16 -12.77 19.05
N SER A 161 35.45 -11.68 19.79
CA SER A 161 36.53 -10.72 19.53
C SER A 161 36.52 -9.85 18.26
N ARG A 162 35.40 -9.20 17.87
CA ARG A 162 35.44 -8.07 16.91
C ARG A 162 35.34 -6.66 17.52
N GLY A 163 35.14 -6.54 18.85
CA GLY A 163 35.04 -5.23 19.51
C GLY A 163 33.82 -4.42 19.06
N ILE A 164 33.75 -3.15 19.49
CA ILE A 164 32.62 -2.24 19.22
C ILE A 164 32.41 -1.99 17.72
N ILE A 165 33.49 -2.01 16.91
CA ILE A 165 33.37 -1.79 15.46
C ILE A 165 32.55 -2.90 14.80
N GLY A 166 32.84 -4.18 15.11
CA GLY A 166 32.06 -5.29 14.56
C GLY A 166 30.58 -5.20 14.91
N THR A 167 30.23 -4.75 16.12
CA THR A 167 28.81 -4.56 16.49
C THR A 167 28.14 -3.42 15.72
N LEU A 168 28.88 -2.37 15.35
CA LEU A 168 28.34 -1.27 14.54
C LEU A 168 28.23 -1.67 13.07
N GLU A 169 29.18 -2.44 12.55
CA GLU A 169 29.11 -3.04 11.20
C GLU A 169 27.88 -3.95 11.06
N ASP A 170 27.63 -4.83 12.05
CA ASP A 170 26.45 -5.70 12.05
C ASP A 170 25.13 -4.90 12.09
N LEU A 171 25.10 -3.78 12.82
CA LEU A 171 23.94 -2.88 12.85
C LEU A 171 23.76 -2.12 11.54
N LEU A 172 24.86 -1.73 10.89
CA LEU A 172 24.85 -1.08 9.58
C LEU A 172 24.26 -2.02 8.53
N GLU A 173 24.77 -3.26 8.44
CA GLU A 173 24.26 -4.26 7.48
C GLU A 173 22.76 -4.53 7.70
N LYS A 174 22.30 -4.60 8.96
CA LYS A 174 20.88 -4.75 9.29
C LYS A 174 20.05 -3.55 8.83
N ALA A 175 20.51 -2.32 9.07
CA ALA A 175 19.80 -1.11 8.66
C ALA A 175 19.72 -0.97 7.13
N GLU A 176 20.82 -1.28 6.42
CA GLU A 176 20.86 -1.31 4.95
C GLU A 176 19.90 -2.36 4.39
N SER A 177 19.87 -3.56 4.97
CA SER A 177 18.95 -4.63 4.59
C SER A 177 17.49 -4.21 4.79
N GLN A 178 17.15 -3.64 5.95
CA GLN A 178 15.81 -3.12 6.23
C GLN A 178 15.39 -2.01 5.26
N LEU A 179 16.31 -1.11 4.90
CA LEU A 179 16.05 -0.06 3.92
C LEU A 179 15.79 -0.64 2.52
N ALA A 180 16.57 -1.64 2.11
CA ALA A 180 16.40 -2.33 0.84
C ALA A 180 15.05 -3.06 0.76
N ASP A 181 14.68 -3.78 1.83
CA ASP A 181 13.39 -4.46 1.93
C ASP A 181 12.23 -3.47 1.94
N ALA A 182 12.32 -2.36 2.68
CA ALA A 182 11.30 -1.32 2.70
C ALA A 182 11.10 -0.71 1.30
N ARG A 183 12.17 -0.39 0.57
CA ARG A 183 12.10 0.14 -0.81
C ARG A 183 11.48 -0.86 -1.78
N LYS A 184 11.79 -2.14 -1.61
CA LYS A 184 11.22 -3.22 -2.43
C LYS A 184 9.72 -3.36 -2.18
N THR A 185 9.29 -3.33 -0.92
CA THR A 185 7.88 -3.35 -0.51
C THR A 185 7.14 -2.15 -1.08
N GLU A 186 7.66 -0.93 -0.89
CA GLU A 186 7.05 0.29 -1.45
C GLU A 186 6.89 0.22 -2.97
N THR A 187 7.87 -0.34 -3.69
CA THR A 187 7.77 -0.51 -5.15
C THR A 187 6.63 -1.46 -5.52
N ALA A 188 6.47 -2.56 -4.78
CA ALA A 188 5.39 -3.52 -5.00
C ALA A 188 4.02 -2.91 -4.65
N ASP A 189 3.92 -2.19 -3.54
CA ASP A 189 2.68 -1.56 -3.08
C ASP A 189 2.24 -0.44 -4.02
N LEU A 190 3.19 0.38 -4.51
CA LEU A 190 2.93 1.38 -5.53
C LEU A 190 2.38 0.73 -6.82
N HIS A 191 3.02 -0.33 -7.30
CA HIS A 191 2.55 -1.03 -8.49
C HIS A 191 1.15 -1.62 -8.31
N ASN A 192 0.91 -2.30 -7.18
CA ASN A 192 -0.39 -2.89 -6.85
C ASN A 192 -1.49 -1.82 -6.79
N PHE A 193 -1.19 -0.67 -6.17
CA PHE A 193 -2.12 0.45 -6.13
C PHE A 193 -2.41 1.02 -7.52
N GLU A 194 -1.39 1.20 -8.38
CA GLU A 194 -1.59 1.71 -9.75
C GLU A 194 -2.48 0.79 -10.58
N VAL A 195 -2.27 -0.52 -10.48
CA VAL A 195 -3.10 -1.52 -11.17
C VAL A 195 -4.54 -1.49 -10.64
N LEU A 196 -4.74 -1.48 -9.32
CA LEU A 196 -6.06 -1.39 -8.70
C LEU A 196 -6.79 -0.12 -9.11
N LYS A 197 -6.10 1.02 -9.03
CA LYS A 197 -6.62 2.32 -9.40
C LYS A 197 -7.08 2.33 -10.86
N LEU A 198 -6.26 1.83 -11.77
CA LEU A 198 -6.60 1.78 -13.20
C LEU A 198 -7.84 0.90 -13.44
N SER A 199 -7.92 -0.28 -12.79
CA SER A 199 -9.09 -1.17 -12.91
C SER A 199 -10.36 -0.46 -12.47
N LEU A 200 -10.34 0.19 -11.30
CA LEU A 200 -11.50 0.90 -10.76
C LEU A 200 -11.89 2.10 -11.65
N GLU A 201 -10.93 2.88 -12.14
CA GLU A 201 -11.21 4.01 -13.04
C GLU A 201 -11.85 3.54 -14.35
N ASP A 202 -11.40 2.42 -14.91
CA ASP A 202 -11.98 1.83 -16.11
C ASP A 202 -13.38 1.26 -15.84
N GLU A 203 -13.57 0.53 -14.73
CA GLU A 203 -14.86 -0.02 -14.32
C GLU A 203 -15.92 1.09 -14.15
N ILE A 204 -15.57 2.16 -13.42
CA ILE A 204 -16.43 3.34 -13.24
C ILE A 204 -16.78 3.95 -14.61
N LYS A 205 -15.79 4.12 -15.49
CA LYS A 205 -15.99 4.73 -16.81
C LYS A 205 -16.92 3.90 -17.69
N TYR A 206 -16.72 2.58 -17.76
CA TYR A 206 -17.58 1.70 -18.56
C TYR A 206 -18.98 1.59 -17.97
N ALA A 207 -19.11 1.41 -16.65
CA ALA A 207 -20.39 1.35 -15.97
C ALA A 207 -21.18 2.66 -16.14
N THR A 208 -20.50 3.82 -16.07
CA THR A 208 -21.13 5.13 -16.31
C THR A 208 -21.64 5.26 -17.74
N LYS A 209 -20.88 4.77 -18.72
CA LYS A 209 -21.30 4.74 -20.13
C LYS A 209 -22.53 3.84 -20.31
N GLU A 210 -22.49 2.62 -19.77
CA GLU A 210 -23.63 1.70 -19.83
C GLU A 210 -24.87 2.25 -19.13
N LEU A 211 -24.69 2.96 -18.02
CA LEU A 211 -25.79 3.59 -17.28
C LEU A 211 -26.41 4.75 -18.09
N ALA A 212 -25.60 5.50 -18.84
CA ALA A 212 -26.11 6.53 -19.75
C ALA A 212 -26.90 5.90 -20.90
N GLU A 213 -26.41 4.80 -21.48
CA GLU A 213 -27.10 4.06 -22.55
C GLU A 213 -28.42 3.44 -22.05
N ALA A 214 -28.44 2.87 -20.84
CA ALA A 214 -29.64 2.26 -20.26
C ALA A 214 -30.75 3.28 -19.90
N LYS A 215 -30.39 4.57 -19.80
CA LYS A 215 -31.33 5.67 -19.49
C LYS A 215 -31.92 6.35 -20.74
N GLN A 216 -31.44 6.03 -21.94
CA GLN A 216 -31.95 6.56 -23.21
C GLN A 216 -33.14 5.74 -23.70
#